data_AF-A0AAE8W8L6-F1
#
_entry.id   AF-A0AAE8W8L6-F1
#
_cell.length_a   1.000
_cell.length_b   1.000
_cell.length_c   1.000
_cell.angle_alpha   90.00
_cell.angle_beta   90.00
_cell.angle_gamma   90.00
#
_symmetry.space_group_name_H-M   'P 1'
#
loop_
_entity.id
_entity.type
_entity.pdbx_description
1 polymer ?
#
loop_
_entity_poly.entity_id
_entity_poly.type
_entity_poly.pdbx_seq_one_letter_code
_entity_poly.pdbx_strand_id
1 'polypeptide(L)'
;MADYITFWDYSRSQALSRYNGSKIDVREIAVLCDIRKDAESVDTRLPSPDEIAGIHPLALKRPRRWEAAIAAMIYAGSGQLAARQEIIKARELLDRLSRADRSALSVSRMLALVPTMIAGFRFSRQGETFNPESNRYLEGARFLSALLEDRPALDVEIGLCAHRAGVTDPVLPGHVSGPGTARMVAFVSALMDNSLARKRTVNVSQQTATDRAASTVNSLVFLHYATEGRVEHLLRILDQHADDLRAALARHNAVSNTEFRFTPLDPFSDLVERDMDEVFGPDWSGAPAEPHWRSGETLHSAVEAAMGTMQRFMRNERHDLDHLLRLHKNGEHPSERGVSALCWFDRYERRPLEVRARYHVAFHHRLALTTLRKDGVGIGMERGWDAYQWLAWSAAYGSPQKAMPLLYARSSTEPASNISLKSFNLRQFW
;
A
#
# COMPACT_ATOMS: atom_id res chain seq x y z
N MET A 1 -24.91 17.13 16.92
CA MET A 1 -23.53 16.88 16.43
C MET A 1 -23.55 17.16 14.95
N ALA A 2 -22.57 17.90 14.43
CA ALA A 2 -22.60 18.29 13.03
C ALA A 2 -22.16 17.13 12.11
N ASP A 3 -22.93 16.86 11.06
CA ASP A 3 -22.77 15.71 10.16
C ASP A 3 -21.75 16.00 9.05
N TYR A 4 -20.53 16.39 9.44
CA TYR A 4 -19.46 16.71 8.48
C TYR A 4 -18.53 15.54 8.22
N ILE A 5 -18.04 15.45 6.99
CA ILE A 5 -16.94 14.57 6.56
C ILE A 5 -15.86 15.41 5.90
N THR A 6 -14.59 15.00 6.00
CA THR A 6 -13.51 15.59 5.21
C THR A 6 -13.49 14.88 3.85
N PHE A 7 -13.78 15.60 2.77
CA PHE A 7 -13.89 15.03 1.44
C PHE A 7 -12.55 14.94 0.71
N TRP A 8 -12.39 13.87 -0.06
CA TRP A 8 -11.23 13.63 -0.91
C TRP A 8 -11.64 12.90 -2.20
N ASP A 9 -11.21 13.45 -3.32
CA ASP A 9 -11.33 12.85 -4.65
C ASP A 9 -10.10 11.98 -4.93
N TYR A 10 -10.28 10.66 -4.91
CA TYR A 10 -9.27 9.66 -5.26
C TYR A 10 -9.60 8.95 -6.60
N SER A 11 -10.45 9.57 -7.42
CA SER A 11 -10.80 9.12 -8.76
C SER A 11 -9.69 9.35 -9.78
N ARG A 12 -9.81 8.69 -10.94
CA ARG A 12 -8.90 8.90 -12.08
C ARG A 12 -8.98 10.30 -12.68
N SER A 13 -10.18 10.88 -12.74
CA SER A 13 -10.43 12.18 -13.36
C SER A 13 -9.98 13.35 -12.50
N GLN A 14 -9.93 13.18 -11.17
CA GLN A 14 -9.69 14.25 -10.21
C GLN A 14 -10.67 15.44 -10.39
N ALA A 15 -11.86 15.18 -10.94
CA ALA A 15 -12.86 16.19 -11.30
C ALA A 15 -13.37 17.01 -10.09
N LEU A 16 -13.28 16.44 -8.89
CA LEU A 16 -13.68 17.06 -7.63
C LEU A 16 -12.49 17.44 -6.74
N SER A 17 -11.26 17.39 -7.26
CA SER A 17 -10.03 17.67 -6.48
C SER A 17 -10.01 19.05 -5.80
N ARG A 18 -10.72 20.04 -6.35
CA ARG A 18 -10.90 21.36 -5.71
C ARG A 18 -11.58 21.32 -4.34
N TYR A 19 -12.30 20.24 -4.03
CA TYR A 19 -12.97 20.02 -2.75
C TYR A 19 -12.12 19.21 -1.76
N ASN A 20 -10.92 18.75 -2.16
CA ASN A 20 -10.03 17.97 -1.30
C ASN A 20 -9.71 18.72 0.01
N GLY A 21 -9.85 18.03 1.14
CA GLY A 21 -9.62 18.59 2.48
C GLY A 21 -10.79 19.42 3.01
N SER A 22 -11.82 19.69 2.21
CA SER A 22 -13.00 20.44 2.66
C SER A 22 -13.86 19.62 3.61
N LYS A 23 -14.42 20.28 4.64
CA LYS A 23 -15.48 19.71 5.47
C LYS A 23 -16.82 19.94 4.81
N ILE A 24 -17.52 18.87 4.43
CA ILE A 24 -18.81 18.92 3.75
C ILE A 24 -19.88 18.22 4.59
N ASP A 25 -21.12 18.71 4.58
CA ASP A 25 -22.25 18.00 5.18
C ASP A 25 -22.54 16.72 4.38
N VAL A 26 -22.99 15.65 5.03
CA VAL A 26 -23.38 14.40 4.32
C VAL A 26 -24.42 14.63 3.23
N ARG A 27 -25.25 15.67 3.33
CA ARG A 27 -26.22 16.08 2.29
C ARG A 27 -25.56 16.57 1.01
N GLU A 28 -24.38 17.19 1.13
CA GLU A 28 -23.62 17.72 0.00
C GLU A 28 -23.01 16.61 -0.87
N ILE A 29 -23.00 15.35 -0.41
CA ILE A 29 -22.57 14.20 -1.22
C ILE A 29 -23.41 14.11 -2.51
N ALA A 30 -24.72 14.39 -2.44
CA ALA A 30 -25.57 14.40 -3.64
C ALA A 30 -25.10 15.46 -4.66
N VAL A 31 -24.77 16.66 -4.19
CA VAL A 31 -24.26 17.76 -5.02
C VAL A 31 -22.92 17.38 -5.66
N LEU A 32 -22.02 16.78 -4.89
CA LEU A 32 -20.73 16.30 -5.43
C LEU A 32 -20.92 15.23 -6.51
N CYS A 33 -21.85 14.30 -6.29
CA CYS A 33 -22.20 13.30 -7.30
C CYS A 33 -22.76 13.95 -8.57
N ASP A 34 -23.62 14.96 -8.47
CA ASP A 34 -24.17 15.68 -9.63
C ASP A 34 -23.08 16.42 -10.40
N ILE A 35 -22.19 17.15 -9.71
CA ILE A 35 -21.03 17.82 -10.35
C ILE A 35 -20.16 16.80 -11.09
N ARG A 36 -19.91 15.63 -10.48
CA ARG A 36 -19.14 14.57 -11.11
C ARG A 36 -19.87 13.96 -12.30
N LYS A 37 -21.18 13.73 -12.16
CA LYS A 37 -22.06 13.20 -13.21
C LYS A 37 -21.91 14.03 -14.48
N ASP A 38 -21.96 15.35 -14.32
CA ASP A 38 -21.81 16.31 -15.42
C ASP A 38 -20.39 16.30 -15.99
N ALA A 39 -19.37 16.31 -15.14
CA ALA A 39 -17.97 16.31 -15.55
C ALA A 39 -17.54 15.03 -16.29
N GLU A 40 -18.09 13.88 -15.91
CA GLU A 40 -17.72 12.56 -16.44
C GLU A 40 -18.75 11.99 -17.44
N SER A 41 -19.86 12.71 -17.67
CA SER A 41 -20.95 12.29 -18.55
C SER A 41 -21.51 10.88 -18.23
N VAL A 42 -21.61 10.55 -16.94
CA VAL A 42 -22.09 9.24 -16.48
C VAL A 42 -23.56 9.32 -16.13
N ASP A 43 -24.43 8.52 -16.73
CA ASP A 43 -25.82 8.47 -16.28
C ASP A 43 -26.00 7.47 -15.13
N THR A 44 -26.23 8.00 -13.92
CA THR A 44 -26.50 7.20 -12.72
C THR A 44 -27.61 7.83 -11.89
N ARG A 45 -28.36 6.98 -11.16
CA ARG A 45 -29.43 7.39 -10.26
C ARG A 45 -28.86 7.57 -8.86
N LEU A 46 -28.95 8.80 -8.36
CA LEU A 46 -28.40 9.20 -7.07
C LEU A 46 -29.53 9.37 -6.04
N PRO A 47 -29.29 9.02 -4.76
CA PRO A 47 -30.24 9.30 -3.68
C PRO A 47 -30.34 10.81 -3.40
N SER A 48 -31.48 11.27 -2.90
CA SER A 48 -31.63 12.68 -2.51
C SER A 48 -30.80 13.02 -1.26
N PRO A 49 -30.50 14.30 -0.99
CA PRO A 49 -29.79 14.73 0.22
C PRO A 49 -30.42 14.19 1.52
N ASP A 50 -31.76 14.21 1.63
CA ASP A 50 -32.48 13.70 2.80
C ASP A 50 -32.44 12.18 2.91
N GLU A 51 -32.37 11.47 1.77
CA GLU A 51 -32.18 10.03 1.77
C GLU A 51 -30.80 9.64 2.27
N ILE A 52 -29.76 10.41 1.97
CA ILE A 52 -28.39 10.21 2.46
C ILE A 52 -28.30 10.52 3.96
N ALA A 53 -28.78 11.69 4.40
CA ALA A 53 -28.71 12.09 5.79
C ALA A 53 -29.58 11.22 6.72
N GLY A 54 -30.70 10.71 6.20
CA GLY A 54 -31.68 9.94 6.96
C GLY A 54 -31.38 8.45 7.14
N ILE A 55 -30.19 7.95 6.74
CA ILE A 55 -29.83 6.53 6.90
C ILE A 55 -29.52 6.17 8.34
N HIS A 56 -29.69 4.88 8.67
CA HIS A 56 -29.13 4.32 9.91
C HIS A 56 -27.69 3.85 9.65
N PRO A 57 -26.68 4.21 10.49
CA PRO A 57 -25.28 3.88 10.22
C PRO A 57 -25.03 2.38 10.07
N LEU A 58 -25.72 1.54 10.84
CA LEU A 58 -25.60 0.07 10.79
C LEU A 58 -26.60 -0.61 9.82
N ALA A 59 -27.24 0.12 8.91
CA ALA A 59 -28.24 -0.41 7.96
C ALA A 59 -29.47 -1.15 8.57
N LEU A 60 -29.73 -1.01 9.88
CA LEU A 60 -30.84 -1.70 10.58
C LEU A 60 -32.23 -1.25 10.13
N LYS A 61 -32.35 -0.06 9.54
CA LYS A 61 -33.60 0.51 9.01
C LYS A 61 -33.41 0.89 7.55
N ARG A 62 -34.38 0.54 6.70
CA ARG A 62 -34.41 0.89 5.26
C ARG A 62 -33.07 0.56 4.54
N PRO A 63 -32.65 -0.71 4.51
CA PRO A 63 -31.35 -1.14 3.99
C PRO A 63 -31.04 -0.68 2.56
N ARG A 64 -32.06 -0.53 1.70
CA ARG A 64 -31.88 -0.01 0.33
C ARG A 64 -31.41 1.45 0.28
N ARG A 65 -31.87 2.30 1.21
CA ARG A 65 -31.40 3.70 1.30
C ARG A 65 -29.95 3.77 1.73
N TRP A 66 -29.57 2.91 2.68
CA TRP A 66 -28.18 2.77 3.10
C TRP A 66 -27.28 2.28 1.95
N GLU A 67 -27.73 1.28 1.18
CA GLU A 67 -27.00 0.81 -0.03
C GLU A 67 -26.80 1.95 -1.04
N ALA A 68 -27.84 2.76 -1.28
CA ALA A 68 -27.76 3.90 -2.18
C ALA A 68 -26.80 4.99 -1.68
N ALA A 69 -26.81 5.28 -0.37
CA ALA A 69 -25.90 6.27 0.23
C ALA A 69 -24.43 5.83 0.17
N ILE A 70 -24.15 4.54 0.42
CA ILE A 70 -22.78 4.01 0.21
C ILE A 70 -22.38 4.08 -1.26
N ALA A 71 -23.27 3.70 -2.18
CA ALA A 71 -22.98 3.80 -3.61
C ALA A 71 -22.66 5.23 -4.04
N ALA A 72 -23.45 6.20 -3.57
CA ALA A 72 -23.24 7.62 -3.83
C ALA A 72 -21.88 8.09 -3.30
N MET A 73 -21.52 7.73 -2.07
CA MET A 73 -20.24 8.15 -1.51
C MET A 73 -19.03 7.48 -2.19
N ILE A 74 -19.14 6.20 -2.58
CA ILE A 74 -18.11 5.55 -3.40
C ILE A 74 -17.96 6.30 -4.73
N TYR A 75 -19.07 6.66 -5.38
CA TYR A 75 -19.05 7.39 -6.65
C TYR A 75 -18.45 8.79 -6.48
N ALA A 76 -18.86 9.54 -5.45
CA ALA A 76 -18.31 10.86 -5.15
C ALA A 76 -16.78 10.83 -4.96
N GLY A 77 -16.26 9.89 -4.17
CA GLY A 77 -14.82 9.81 -3.86
C GLY A 77 -13.98 9.14 -4.97
N SER A 78 -14.45 8.05 -5.57
CA SER A 78 -13.67 7.25 -6.51
C SER A 78 -13.99 7.48 -7.99
N GLY A 79 -15.11 8.13 -8.30
CA GLY A 79 -15.69 8.20 -9.64
C GLY A 79 -16.17 6.85 -10.18
N GLN A 80 -16.26 5.82 -9.34
CA GLN A 80 -16.65 4.48 -9.75
C GLN A 80 -18.02 4.09 -9.20
N LEU A 81 -18.78 3.37 -10.01
CA LEU A 81 -20.02 2.71 -9.62
C LEU A 81 -19.70 1.33 -9.05
N ALA A 82 -20.09 1.12 -7.80
CA ALA A 82 -19.96 -0.16 -7.12
C ALA A 82 -21.12 -1.09 -7.48
N ALA A 83 -20.82 -2.35 -7.78
CA ALA A 83 -21.88 -3.34 -7.89
C ALA A 83 -22.53 -3.57 -6.51
N ARG A 84 -23.82 -3.91 -6.48
CA ARG A 84 -24.53 -4.19 -5.22
C ARG A 84 -23.81 -5.22 -4.34
N GLN A 85 -23.18 -6.23 -4.96
CA GLN A 85 -22.41 -7.25 -4.24
C GLN A 85 -21.18 -6.68 -3.52
N GLU A 86 -20.57 -5.61 -4.04
CA GLU A 86 -19.48 -4.92 -3.35
C GLU A 86 -20.01 -4.09 -2.19
N ILE A 87 -21.16 -3.46 -2.35
CA ILE A 87 -21.83 -2.67 -1.30
C ILE A 87 -22.26 -3.58 -0.13
N ILE A 88 -22.73 -4.81 -0.40
CA ILE A 88 -23.12 -5.74 0.67
C ILE A 88 -21.92 -6.10 1.56
N LYS A 89 -20.69 -6.12 1.02
CA LYS A 89 -19.46 -6.37 1.81
C LYS A 89 -19.25 -5.32 2.91
N ALA A 90 -19.74 -4.09 2.73
CA ALA A 90 -19.70 -3.08 3.79
C ALA A 90 -20.44 -3.53 5.05
N ARG A 91 -21.55 -4.27 4.92
CA ARG A 91 -22.29 -4.79 6.08
C ARG A 91 -21.51 -5.85 6.81
N GLU A 92 -20.93 -6.79 6.06
CA GLU A 92 -20.10 -7.85 6.62
C GLU A 92 -18.89 -7.28 7.39
N LEU A 93 -18.27 -6.23 6.85
CA LEU A 93 -17.21 -5.51 7.54
C LEU A 93 -17.70 -4.90 8.86
N LEU A 94 -18.86 -4.22 8.86
CA LEU A 94 -19.46 -3.64 10.06
C LEU A 94 -19.87 -4.70 11.09
N ASP A 95 -20.34 -5.87 10.65
CA ASP A 95 -20.75 -6.96 11.55
C ASP A 95 -19.58 -7.57 12.30
N ARG A 96 -18.34 -7.40 11.80
CA ARG A 96 -17.10 -7.85 12.47
C ARG A 96 -16.52 -6.84 13.45
N LEU A 97 -17.06 -5.62 13.50
CA LEU A 97 -16.66 -4.62 14.49
C LEU A 97 -17.14 -4.99 15.90
N SER A 98 -16.39 -4.52 16.90
CA SER A 98 -16.79 -4.67 18.29
C SER A 98 -18.12 -3.96 18.57
N ARG A 99 -18.79 -4.31 19.68
CA ARG A 99 -20.00 -3.58 20.10
C ARG A 99 -19.70 -2.10 20.35
N ALA A 100 -18.54 -1.79 20.94
CA ALA A 100 -18.12 -0.44 21.23
C ALA A 100 -17.96 0.40 19.95
N ASP A 101 -17.26 -0.14 18.95
CA ASP A 101 -17.03 0.53 17.66
C ASP A 101 -18.35 0.76 16.92
N ARG A 102 -19.24 -0.25 16.89
CA ARG A 102 -20.57 -0.11 16.26
C ARG A 102 -21.42 0.97 16.94
N SER A 103 -21.32 1.10 18.26
CA SER A 103 -22.02 2.15 19.01
C SER A 103 -21.44 3.54 18.79
N ALA A 104 -20.17 3.67 18.37
CA ALA A 104 -19.51 4.93 18.09
C ALA A 104 -19.75 5.47 16.65
N LEU A 105 -20.38 4.69 15.77
CA LEU A 105 -20.65 5.07 14.39
C LEU A 105 -21.82 6.04 14.26
N SER A 106 -21.52 7.28 13.86
CA SER A 106 -22.49 8.22 13.31
C SER A 106 -22.70 7.98 11.80
N VAL A 107 -23.72 8.61 11.22
CA VAL A 107 -23.93 8.62 9.76
C VAL A 107 -22.71 9.18 9.03
N SER A 108 -22.19 10.32 9.47
CA SER A 108 -21.00 10.96 8.89
C SER A 108 -19.77 10.04 8.93
N ARG A 109 -19.47 9.42 10.08
CA ARG A 109 -18.31 8.51 10.22
C ARG A 109 -18.46 7.27 9.34
N MET A 110 -19.65 6.71 9.30
CA MET A 110 -19.92 5.55 8.46
C MET A 110 -19.72 5.90 6.98
N LEU A 111 -20.30 7.03 6.51
CA LEU A 111 -20.15 7.47 5.12
C LEU A 111 -18.70 7.88 4.79
N ALA A 112 -17.95 8.44 5.73
CA ALA A 112 -16.56 8.81 5.48
C ALA A 112 -15.63 7.59 5.34
N LEU A 113 -15.78 6.58 6.20
CA LEU A 113 -14.80 5.50 6.31
C LEU A 113 -15.22 4.24 5.54
N VAL A 114 -16.48 3.79 5.66
CA VAL A 114 -16.88 2.48 5.12
C VAL A 114 -16.91 2.45 3.60
N PRO A 115 -17.53 3.42 2.89
CA PRO A 115 -17.42 3.56 1.43
C PRO A 115 -15.96 3.59 0.95
N THR A 116 -15.10 4.37 1.61
CA THR A 116 -13.68 4.48 1.28
C THR A 116 -12.97 3.13 1.43
N MET A 117 -13.24 2.39 2.52
CA MET A 117 -12.70 1.05 2.74
C MET A 117 -13.14 0.06 1.64
N ILE A 118 -14.40 0.07 1.21
CA ILE A 118 -14.89 -0.83 0.15
C ILE A 118 -14.38 -0.44 -1.24
N ALA A 119 -14.24 0.87 -1.49
CA ALA A 119 -13.67 1.36 -2.75
C ALA A 119 -12.20 0.96 -2.87
N GLY A 120 -11.42 1.21 -1.81
CA GLY A 120 -9.99 1.03 -1.81
C GLY A 120 -9.49 -0.36 -1.44
N PHE A 121 -10.30 -1.23 -0.83
CA PHE A 121 -9.90 -2.58 -0.44
C PHE A 121 -10.93 -3.62 -0.87
N ARG A 122 -10.46 -4.74 -1.42
CA ARG A 122 -11.30 -5.92 -1.66
C ARG A 122 -11.32 -6.79 -0.41
N PHE A 123 -12.49 -7.33 -0.07
CA PHE A 123 -12.65 -8.27 1.04
C PHE A 123 -13.21 -9.62 0.59
N SER A 124 -12.79 -10.69 1.25
CA SER A 124 -13.24 -12.07 1.04
C SER A 124 -13.56 -12.78 2.35
N ARG A 125 -14.52 -13.70 2.26
CA ARG A 125 -14.93 -14.60 3.35
C ARG A 125 -14.06 -15.85 3.45
N GLN A 126 -13.11 -16.08 2.53
CA GLN A 126 -12.17 -17.21 2.61
C GLN A 126 -11.38 -17.05 3.92
N GLY A 127 -11.83 -17.78 4.93
CA GLY A 127 -11.23 -17.82 6.25
C GLY A 127 -10.00 -18.69 6.18
N GLU A 128 -8.93 -18.23 6.84
CA GLU A 128 -7.71 -18.98 7.17
C GLU A 128 -6.59 -19.00 6.13
N THR A 129 -6.87 -18.97 4.82
CA THR A 129 -5.80 -18.95 3.80
C THR A 129 -5.55 -17.57 3.19
N PHE A 130 -4.30 -17.33 2.81
CA PHE A 130 -3.88 -16.15 2.08
C PHE A 130 -4.61 -16.04 0.73
N ASN A 131 -5.08 -14.84 0.39
CA ASN A 131 -5.70 -14.54 -0.91
C ASN A 131 -5.03 -13.29 -1.52
N PRO A 132 -4.34 -13.40 -2.68
CA PRO A 132 -3.63 -12.27 -3.28
C PRO A 132 -4.55 -11.15 -3.81
N GLU A 133 -5.82 -11.48 -4.05
CA GLU A 133 -6.82 -10.59 -4.64
C GLU A 133 -7.68 -9.85 -3.60
N SER A 134 -7.62 -10.25 -2.32
CA SER A 134 -8.52 -9.69 -1.30
C SER A 134 -8.06 -9.88 0.13
N ASN A 135 -8.45 -8.93 0.97
CA ASN A 135 -8.21 -8.92 2.41
C ASN A 135 -9.24 -9.76 3.15
N ARG A 136 -8.91 -10.30 4.33
CA ARG A 136 -9.94 -10.92 5.19
C ARG A 136 -10.68 -9.84 5.95
N TYR A 137 -11.96 -10.11 6.24
CA TYR A 137 -12.81 -9.15 6.95
C TYR A 137 -12.33 -8.84 8.37
N LEU A 138 -11.61 -9.76 9.02
CA LEU A 138 -11.08 -9.54 10.35
C LEU A 138 -9.98 -8.48 10.37
N GLU A 139 -9.06 -8.48 9.40
CA GLU A 139 -8.10 -7.37 9.20
C GLU A 139 -8.83 -6.08 8.87
N GLY A 140 -9.83 -6.15 7.98
CA GLY A 140 -10.65 -4.98 7.64
C GLY A 140 -11.28 -4.35 8.86
N ALA A 141 -11.89 -5.17 9.72
CA ALA A 141 -12.52 -4.71 10.95
C ALA A 141 -11.49 -4.15 11.93
N ARG A 142 -10.35 -4.82 12.12
CA ARG A 142 -9.28 -4.32 13.00
C ARG A 142 -8.72 -2.98 12.51
N PHE A 143 -8.51 -2.83 11.21
CA PHE A 143 -8.07 -1.58 10.59
C PHE A 143 -9.12 -0.48 10.79
N LEU A 144 -10.40 -0.77 10.53
CA LEU A 144 -11.48 0.20 10.73
C LEU A 144 -11.65 0.59 12.20
N SER A 145 -11.55 -0.36 13.14
CA SER A 145 -11.53 -0.07 14.58
C SER A 145 -10.40 0.90 14.95
N ALA A 146 -9.20 0.74 14.38
CA ALA A 146 -8.09 1.67 14.62
C ALA A 146 -8.39 3.11 14.16
N LEU A 147 -9.14 3.28 13.06
CA LEU A 147 -9.61 4.59 12.60
C LEU A 147 -10.73 5.18 13.46
N LEU A 148 -11.56 4.33 14.08
CA LEU A 148 -12.72 4.71 14.89
C LEU A 148 -12.37 4.98 16.37
N GLU A 149 -11.14 4.72 16.79
CA GLU A 149 -10.71 4.93 18.17
C GLU A 149 -10.21 6.36 18.38
N ASP A 150 -10.70 7.04 19.43
CA ASP A 150 -10.12 8.32 19.89
C ASP A 150 -8.78 8.03 20.57
N ARG A 151 -7.70 8.17 19.79
CA ARG A 151 -6.32 7.90 20.21
C ARG A 151 -5.43 9.14 20.05
N PRO A 152 -4.35 9.29 20.85
CA PRO A 152 -3.47 10.45 20.77
C PRO A 152 -2.79 10.60 19.40
N ALA A 153 -2.40 9.49 18.79
CA ALA A 153 -1.75 9.44 17.49
C ALA A 153 -2.10 8.16 16.74
N LEU A 154 -2.09 8.23 15.41
CA LEU A 154 -2.16 7.08 14.52
C LEU A 154 -1.08 7.20 13.45
N ASP A 155 -0.17 6.24 13.43
CA ASP A 155 0.86 6.14 12.41
C ASP A 155 0.47 5.08 11.38
N VAL A 156 0.53 5.46 10.10
CA VAL A 156 0.35 4.57 8.96
C VAL A 156 1.68 4.34 8.29
N GLU A 157 1.99 3.08 8.05
CA GLU A 157 3.13 2.68 7.24
C GLU A 157 2.67 2.28 5.83
N ILE A 158 3.15 3.00 4.82
CA ILE A 158 3.01 2.63 3.42
C ILE A 158 4.39 2.16 2.96
N GLY A 159 4.62 0.86 3.08
CA GLY A 159 5.83 0.22 2.56
C GLY A 159 5.78 0.21 1.04
N LEU A 160 6.37 1.20 0.38
CA LEU A 160 6.61 1.16 -1.06
C LEU A 160 7.96 0.46 -1.28
N CYS A 161 7.94 -0.85 -1.52
CA CYS A 161 9.14 -1.51 -2.00
C CYS A 161 8.98 -2.05 -3.42
N ALA A 162 10.08 -1.85 -4.14
CA ALA A 162 10.43 -2.26 -5.47
C ALA A 162 9.72 -1.57 -6.63
N HIS A 163 10.52 -0.79 -7.35
CA HIS A 163 10.35 -0.54 -8.77
C HIS A 163 10.35 -1.90 -9.50
N ARG A 164 9.20 -2.58 -9.45
CA ARG A 164 8.98 -3.86 -10.12
C ARG A 164 8.54 -3.55 -11.54
N ALA A 165 9.52 -3.24 -12.39
CA ALA A 165 9.31 -3.37 -13.83
C ALA A 165 8.96 -4.84 -14.14
N GLY A 166 8.24 -5.05 -15.24
CA GLY A 166 7.88 -6.38 -15.67
C GLY A 166 9.12 -7.22 -15.98
N VAL A 167 8.99 -8.55 -15.94
CA VAL A 167 10.05 -9.46 -16.42
C VAL A 167 10.33 -9.23 -17.91
N THR A 168 9.32 -8.81 -18.66
CA THR A 168 9.35 -8.57 -20.11
C THR A 168 9.87 -7.18 -20.49
N ASP A 169 9.76 -6.21 -19.58
CA ASP A 169 10.22 -4.84 -19.79
C ASP A 169 10.93 -4.37 -18.52
N PRO A 170 12.26 -4.60 -18.42
CA PRO A 170 13.07 -4.33 -17.23
C PRO A 170 13.54 -2.87 -17.16
N VAL A 171 12.72 -1.92 -17.63
CA VAL A 171 13.03 -0.48 -17.64
C VAL A 171 12.20 0.22 -16.57
N LEU A 172 12.81 1.17 -15.85
CA LEU A 172 12.06 2.05 -14.95
C LEU A 172 11.58 3.30 -15.69
N PRO A 173 10.35 3.77 -15.41
CA PRO A 173 9.94 5.10 -15.84
C PRO A 173 10.89 6.14 -15.22
N GLY A 174 11.10 7.26 -15.90
CA GLY A 174 11.95 8.32 -15.38
C GLY A 174 11.32 9.14 -14.25
N HIS A 175 9.99 9.06 -14.11
CA HIS A 175 9.19 9.81 -13.15
C HIS A 175 8.10 8.92 -12.55
N VAL A 176 7.71 9.27 -11.33
CA VAL A 176 6.51 8.74 -10.71
C VAL A 176 5.27 9.25 -11.46
N SER A 177 4.24 8.42 -11.64
CA SER A 177 2.93 8.91 -12.12
C SER A 177 2.34 9.94 -11.15
N GLY A 178 2.34 11.21 -11.56
CA GLY A 178 1.70 12.31 -10.81
C GLY A 178 0.22 12.02 -10.50
N PRO A 179 -0.62 11.68 -11.50
CA PRO A 179 -2.02 11.32 -11.26
C PRO A 179 -2.19 10.09 -10.35
N GLY A 180 -1.34 9.07 -10.51
CA GLY A 180 -1.39 7.89 -9.65
C GLY A 180 -1.06 8.21 -8.19
N THR A 181 -0.02 9.03 -7.97
CA THR A 181 0.41 9.46 -6.63
C THR A 181 -0.66 10.32 -5.96
N ALA A 182 -1.21 11.31 -6.68
CA ALA A 182 -2.26 12.17 -6.15
C ALA A 182 -3.49 11.36 -5.68
N ARG A 183 -3.87 10.34 -6.44
CA ARG A 183 -4.96 9.41 -6.06
C ARG A 183 -4.63 8.57 -4.85
N MET A 184 -3.42 8.03 -4.77
CA MET A 184 -2.97 7.24 -3.63
C MET A 184 -3.01 8.08 -2.36
N VAL A 185 -2.44 9.29 -2.40
CA VAL A 185 -2.41 10.20 -1.25
C VAL A 185 -3.83 10.65 -0.88
N ALA A 186 -4.66 11.06 -1.86
CA ALA A 186 -6.06 11.42 -1.60
C ALA A 186 -6.88 10.28 -0.99
N PHE A 187 -6.67 9.03 -1.43
CA PHE A 187 -7.32 7.87 -0.85
C PHE A 187 -6.91 7.65 0.61
N VAL A 188 -5.63 7.77 0.91
CA VAL A 188 -5.13 7.65 2.28
C VAL A 188 -5.65 8.81 3.15
N SER A 189 -5.64 10.03 2.64
CA SER A 189 -6.23 11.18 3.33
C SER A 189 -7.72 11.00 3.60
N ALA A 190 -8.48 10.39 2.69
CA ALA A 190 -9.90 10.07 2.89
C ALA A 190 -10.13 9.18 4.12
N LEU A 191 -9.22 8.24 4.40
CA LEU A 191 -9.25 7.42 5.61
C LEU A 191 -8.76 8.20 6.84
N MET A 192 -7.62 8.88 6.71
CA MET A 192 -6.90 9.45 7.86
C MET A 192 -7.51 10.75 8.38
N ASP A 193 -7.94 11.66 7.51
CA ASP A 193 -8.58 12.92 7.92
C ASP A 193 -9.98 12.70 8.52
N ASN A 194 -10.57 11.53 8.30
CA ASN A 194 -11.82 11.09 8.90
C ASN A 194 -11.64 10.14 10.09
N SER A 195 -10.39 9.80 10.45
CA SER A 195 -10.09 9.03 11.66
C SER A 195 -10.31 9.85 12.93
N LEU A 196 -10.56 9.19 14.07
CA LEU A 196 -10.69 9.85 15.37
C LEU A 196 -9.36 10.11 16.08
N ALA A 197 -8.23 9.69 15.50
CA ALA A 197 -6.92 9.99 16.04
C ALA A 197 -6.68 11.50 16.08
N ARG A 198 -6.03 12.00 17.15
CA ARG A 198 -5.77 13.45 17.32
C ARG A 198 -4.61 13.94 16.48
N LYS A 199 -3.61 13.07 16.27
CA LYS A 199 -2.50 13.26 15.34
C LYS A 199 -2.49 12.10 14.35
N ARG A 200 -2.19 12.37 13.09
CA ARG A 200 -2.11 11.36 12.03
C ARG A 200 -0.82 11.55 11.26
N THR A 201 -0.04 10.49 11.14
CA THR A 201 1.17 10.46 10.31
C THR A 201 1.03 9.35 9.28
N VAL A 202 1.44 9.62 8.05
CA VAL A 202 1.59 8.59 7.02
C VAL A 202 3.05 8.61 6.57
N ASN A 203 3.77 7.54 6.86
CA ASN A 203 5.12 7.34 6.36
C ASN A 203 5.04 6.59 5.04
N VAL A 204 5.54 7.23 3.99
CA VAL A 204 5.65 6.68 2.65
C VAL A 204 7.10 6.31 2.45
N SER A 205 7.40 5.02 2.61
CA SER A 205 8.75 4.51 2.68
C SER A 205 9.22 4.01 1.32
N GLN A 206 10.34 4.51 0.80
CA GLN A 206 10.90 4.11 -0.51
C GLN A 206 12.44 3.99 -0.43
N GLN A 207 13.01 3.07 -1.20
CA GLN A 207 14.46 3.01 -1.40
C GLN A 207 14.95 4.20 -2.23
N THR A 208 16.08 4.79 -1.84
CA THR A 208 16.75 5.88 -2.56
C THR A 208 17.97 5.38 -3.35
N ALA A 209 18.69 6.26 -4.04
CA ALA A 209 19.80 5.91 -4.93
C ALA A 209 21.12 5.56 -4.18
N THR A 210 21.08 4.53 -3.34
CA THR A 210 22.22 4.03 -2.55
C THR A 210 22.83 2.77 -3.15
N ASP A 211 23.85 2.21 -2.49
CA ASP A 211 24.41 0.90 -2.83
C ASP A 211 23.34 -0.22 -2.79
N ARG A 212 22.42 -0.12 -1.84
CA ARG A 212 21.26 -1.01 -1.68
C ARG A 212 20.16 -0.80 -2.71
N ALA A 213 20.23 0.26 -3.54
CA ALA A 213 19.31 0.46 -4.66
C ALA A 213 19.13 -0.81 -5.49
N ALA A 214 20.23 -1.54 -5.72
CA ALA A 214 20.25 -2.78 -6.48
C ALA A 214 19.41 -3.92 -5.88
N SER A 215 19.24 -3.95 -4.56
CA SER A 215 18.44 -4.96 -3.86
C SER A 215 16.93 -4.66 -3.87
N THR A 216 16.57 -3.42 -4.20
CA THR A 216 15.18 -2.96 -4.15
C THR A 216 14.55 -2.85 -5.52
N VAL A 217 15.34 -2.63 -6.57
CA VAL A 217 14.84 -2.85 -7.94
C VAL A 217 14.80 -4.35 -8.20
N ASN A 218 13.87 -4.80 -9.05
CA ASN A 218 13.91 -6.16 -9.57
C ASN A 218 15.34 -6.43 -10.12
N SER A 219 15.96 -7.57 -9.78
CA SER A 219 17.34 -7.88 -10.20
C SER A 219 17.52 -7.82 -11.72
N LEU A 220 16.46 -8.12 -12.48
CA LEU A 220 16.44 -8.00 -13.93
C LEU A 220 16.57 -6.55 -14.42
N VAL A 221 15.96 -5.61 -13.69
CA VAL A 221 16.05 -4.17 -13.97
C VAL A 221 17.47 -3.70 -13.73
N PHE A 222 18.03 -3.99 -12.55
CA PHE A 222 19.41 -3.58 -12.25
C PHE A 222 20.39 -4.12 -13.29
N LEU A 223 20.27 -5.41 -13.62
CA LEU A 223 21.15 -6.06 -14.59
C LEU A 223 21.02 -5.44 -15.98
N HIS A 224 19.81 -5.08 -16.42
CA HIS A 224 19.60 -4.39 -17.70
C HIS A 224 20.41 -3.09 -17.79
N TYR A 225 20.29 -2.20 -16.80
CA TYR A 225 21.07 -0.97 -16.78
C TYR A 225 22.58 -1.24 -16.61
N ALA A 226 22.96 -2.25 -15.82
CA ALA A 226 24.35 -2.62 -15.62
C ALA A 226 25.04 -3.11 -16.91
N THR A 227 24.38 -3.97 -17.67
CA THR A 227 24.91 -4.52 -18.94
C THR A 227 25.07 -3.47 -20.04
N GLU A 228 24.38 -2.34 -19.91
CA GLU A 228 24.47 -1.21 -20.84
C GLU A 228 25.39 -0.09 -20.33
N GLY A 229 26.06 -0.27 -19.18
CA GLY A 229 26.88 0.78 -18.58
C GLY A 229 26.07 1.99 -18.08
N ARG A 230 24.77 1.82 -17.82
CA ARG A 230 23.80 2.86 -17.44
C ARG A 230 23.39 2.80 -15.95
N VAL A 231 24.21 2.24 -15.06
CA VAL A 231 23.90 2.15 -13.61
C VAL A 231 23.68 3.52 -12.99
N GLU A 232 24.51 4.50 -13.32
CA GLU A 232 24.36 5.88 -12.80
C GLU A 232 23.04 6.52 -13.26
N HIS A 233 22.60 6.22 -14.48
CA HIS A 233 21.30 6.68 -14.98
C HIS A 233 20.14 6.06 -14.18
N LEU A 234 20.19 4.76 -13.88
CA LEU A 234 19.23 4.13 -12.97
C LEU A 234 19.22 4.80 -11.60
N LEU A 235 20.38 5.07 -11.00
CA LEU A 235 20.47 5.74 -9.70
C LEU A 235 19.83 7.14 -9.73
N ARG A 236 20.03 7.92 -10.79
CA ARG A 236 19.35 9.23 -10.96
C ARG A 236 17.84 9.10 -11.08
N ILE A 237 17.32 8.06 -11.74
CA ILE A 237 15.88 7.78 -11.77
C ILE A 237 15.35 7.56 -10.35
N LEU A 238 16.07 6.81 -9.52
CA LEU A 238 15.66 6.56 -8.12
C LEU A 238 15.65 7.84 -7.27
N ASP A 239 16.64 8.72 -7.47
CA ASP A 239 16.65 10.05 -6.83
C ASP A 239 15.44 10.88 -7.28
N GLN A 240 15.19 10.93 -8.60
CA GLN A 240 14.06 11.65 -9.16
C GLN A 240 12.73 11.15 -8.61
N HIS A 241 12.58 9.84 -8.44
CA HIS A 241 11.40 9.24 -7.84
C HIS A 241 11.17 9.66 -6.39
N ALA A 242 12.24 9.76 -5.59
CA ALA A 242 12.16 10.25 -4.22
C ALA A 242 11.72 11.73 -4.20
N ASP A 243 12.24 12.55 -5.11
CA ASP A 243 11.88 13.97 -5.21
C ASP A 243 10.45 14.19 -5.70
N ASP A 244 10.01 13.43 -6.70
CA ASP A 244 8.62 13.42 -7.20
C ASP A 244 7.64 13.10 -6.06
N LEU A 245 7.94 12.08 -5.25
CA LEU A 245 7.14 11.72 -4.08
C LEU A 245 7.16 12.81 -3.01
N ARG A 246 8.34 13.35 -2.63
CA ARG A 246 8.42 14.45 -1.66
C ARG A 246 7.56 15.64 -2.10
N ALA A 247 7.64 16.02 -3.37
CA ALA A 247 6.86 17.12 -3.92
C ALA A 247 5.35 16.82 -3.88
N ALA A 248 4.94 15.60 -4.20
CA ALA A 248 3.53 15.20 -4.13
C ALA A 248 3.00 15.22 -2.68
N LEU A 249 3.73 14.63 -1.73
CA LEU A 249 3.33 14.60 -0.32
C LEU A 249 3.25 16.01 0.28
N ALA A 250 4.20 16.89 -0.04
CA ALA A 250 4.19 18.28 0.42
C ALA A 250 2.95 19.06 -0.06
N ARG A 251 2.52 18.87 -1.31
CA ARG A 251 1.29 19.50 -1.83
C ARG A 251 0.05 19.06 -1.07
N HIS A 252 -0.05 17.78 -0.70
CA HIS A 252 -1.20 17.27 0.05
C HIS A 252 -1.19 17.69 1.53
N ASN A 253 -0.01 17.82 2.16
CA ASN A 253 0.11 18.35 3.52
C ASN A 253 -0.45 19.76 3.67
N ALA A 254 -0.50 20.55 2.59
CA ALA A 254 -1.05 21.91 2.63
C ALA A 254 -2.58 21.94 2.80
N VAL A 255 -3.29 20.84 2.48
CA VAL A 255 -4.77 20.78 2.51
C VAL A 255 -5.30 19.61 3.37
N SER A 256 -4.43 18.79 3.96
CA SER A 256 -4.80 17.66 4.81
C SER A 256 -4.50 17.96 6.29
N ASN A 257 -5.27 17.35 7.20
CA ASN A 257 -4.95 17.36 8.62
C ASN A 257 -4.00 16.20 9.01
N THR A 258 -3.55 15.44 8.01
CA THR A 258 -2.65 14.30 8.15
C THR A 258 -1.28 14.70 7.65
N GLU A 259 -0.24 14.36 8.42
CA GLU A 259 1.14 14.63 8.05
C GLU A 259 1.71 13.47 7.23
N PHE A 260 1.92 13.70 5.93
CA PHE A 260 2.59 12.78 5.04
C PHE A 260 4.10 13.03 5.05
N ARG A 261 4.87 11.96 5.23
CA ARG A 261 6.34 11.99 5.27
C ARG A 261 6.92 11.00 4.30
N PHE A 262 7.89 11.45 3.50
CA PHE A 262 8.76 10.55 2.77
C PHE A 262 9.81 9.96 3.73
N THR A 263 9.99 8.64 3.71
CA THR A 263 11.00 7.95 4.54
C THR A 263 11.93 7.12 3.65
N PRO A 264 13.25 7.39 3.63
CA PRO A 264 14.19 6.53 2.92
C PRO A 264 14.30 5.17 3.62
N LEU A 265 14.37 4.09 2.85
CA LEU A 265 14.48 2.72 3.40
C LEU A 265 15.90 2.33 3.85
N ASP A 266 16.93 3.09 3.49
CA ASP A 266 18.33 2.75 3.83
C ASP A 266 18.58 2.50 5.32
N PRO A 267 18.15 3.39 6.25
CA PRO A 267 18.35 3.13 7.69
C PRO A 267 17.55 1.92 8.18
N PHE A 268 16.46 1.58 7.49
CA PHE A 268 15.65 0.42 7.80
C PHE A 268 16.34 -0.87 7.29
N SER A 269 16.94 -0.86 6.10
CA SER A 269 17.77 -1.96 5.61
C SER A 269 18.95 -2.24 6.54
N ASP A 270 19.63 -1.22 7.05
CA ASP A 270 20.71 -1.39 8.05
C ASP A 270 20.23 -2.09 9.33
N LEU A 271 18.97 -1.86 9.74
CA LEU A 271 18.38 -2.57 10.87
C LEU A 271 18.09 -4.03 10.53
N VAL A 272 17.58 -4.30 9.32
CA VAL A 272 17.28 -5.66 8.86
C VAL A 272 18.56 -6.48 8.73
N GLU A 273 19.64 -5.90 8.19
CA GLU A 273 20.93 -6.59 8.06
C GLU A 273 21.53 -6.95 9.42
N ARG A 274 21.40 -6.06 10.41
CA ARG A 274 21.79 -6.37 11.79
C ARG A 274 20.94 -7.46 12.41
N ASP A 275 19.62 -7.41 12.25
CA ASP A 275 18.73 -8.48 12.70
C ASP A 275 19.12 -9.82 12.04
N MET A 276 19.51 -9.81 10.76
CA MET A 276 19.95 -11.00 10.03
C MET A 276 21.29 -11.54 10.55
N ASP A 277 22.25 -10.67 10.86
CA ASP A 277 23.54 -11.06 11.46
C ASP A 277 23.33 -11.67 12.86
N GLU A 278 22.42 -11.12 13.65
CA GLU A 278 22.08 -11.64 14.98
C GLU A 278 21.38 -13.02 14.93
N VAL A 279 20.45 -13.19 13.98
CA VAL A 279 19.64 -14.41 13.89
C VAL A 279 20.37 -15.54 13.18
N PHE A 280 21.13 -15.25 12.12
CA PHE A 280 21.71 -16.25 11.22
C PHE A 280 23.25 -16.22 11.17
N GLY A 281 23.88 -15.30 11.89
CA GLY A 281 25.34 -15.11 11.86
C GLY A 281 25.82 -14.41 10.58
N PRO A 282 27.15 -14.28 10.43
CA PRO A 282 27.77 -13.69 9.25
C PRO A 282 27.28 -14.35 7.96
N ASP A 283 27.07 -13.55 6.92
CA ASP A 283 26.54 -13.97 5.61
C ASP A 283 25.14 -14.60 5.63
N TRP A 284 24.47 -14.60 6.78
CA TRP A 284 23.06 -14.98 6.98
C TRP A 284 22.71 -16.42 6.62
N SER A 285 23.74 -17.28 6.55
CA SER A 285 23.63 -18.67 6.10
C SER A 285 23.54 -19.68 7.25
N GLY A 286 23.77 -19.26 8.48
CA GLY A 286 23.74 -20.12 9.65
C GLY A 286 22.35 -20.66 10.00
N ALA A 287 22.33 -21.56 10.96
CA ALA A 287 21.09 -22.02 11.58
C ALA A 287 20.46 -20.87 12.39
N PRO A 288 19.12 -20.73 12.37
CA PRO A 288 18.46 -19.65 13.09
C PRO A 288 18.64 -19.79 14.60
N ALA A 289 19.18 -18.75 15.24
CA ALA A 289 19.23 -18.64 16.69
C ALA A 289 17.82 -18.55 17.30
N GLU A 290 16.92 -17.84 16.62
CA GLU A 290 15.55 -17.61 17.06
C GLU A 290 14.58 -18.75 16.69
N PRO A 291 13.68 -19.16 17.61
CA PRO A 291 12.73 -20.23 17.37
C PRO A 291 11.81 -20.00 16.16
N HIS A 292 11.27 -18.79 15.97
CA HIS A 292 10.27 -18.49 14.93
C HIS A 292 10.76 -18.70 13.49
N TRP A 293 12.07 -18.79 13.30
CA TRP A 293 12.72 -19.03 12.00
C TRP A 293 13.05 -20.50 11.73
N ARG A 294 12.82 -21.38 12.71
CA ARG A 294 13.10 -22.82 12.58
C ARG A 294 12.07 -23.51 11.68
N SER A 295 12.44 -24.68 11.15
CA SER A 295 11.53 -25.46 10.31
C SER A 295 10.22 -25.78 11.02
N GLY A 296 9.10 -25.65 10.31
CA GLY A 296 7.75 -25.80 10.86
C GLY A 296 7.15 -24.51 11.44
N GLU A 297 7.92 -23.43 11.56
CA GLU A 297 7.45 -22.15 12.09
C GLU A 297 7.05 -21.15 11.00
N THR A 298 6.29 -20.12 11.39
CA THR A 298 5.65 -19.19 10.44
C THR A 298 6.66 -18.44 9.56
N LEU A 299 7.81 -18.01 10.09
CA LEU A 299 8.82 -17.29 9.29
C LEU A 299 9.56 -18.24 8.34
N HIS A 300 9.73 -19.51 8.70
CA HIS A 300 10.27 -20.50 7.78
C HIS A 300 9.35 -20.73 6.58
N SER A 301 8.04 -20.91 6.81
CA SER A 301 7.06 -21.00 5.71
C SER A 301 6.98 -19.73 4.87
N ALA A 302 7.23 -18.55 5.48
CA ALA A 302 7.36 -17.31 4.73
C ALA A 302 8.59 -17.34 3.79
N VAL A 303 9.72 -17.89 4.24
CA VAL A 303 10.93 -18.06 3.41
C VAL A 303 10.64 -18.98 2.22
N GLU A 304 10.00 -20.12 2.43
CA GLU A 304 9.62 -21.05 1.34
C GLU A 304 8.72 -20.36 0.30
N ALA A 305 7.71 -19.61 0.75
CA ALA A 305 6.82 -18.84 -0.12
C ALA A 305 7.56 -17.71 -0.87
N ALA A 306 8.54 -17.06 -0.23
CA ALA A 306 9.37 -16.04 -0.84
C ALA A 306 10.29 -16.65 -1.92
N MET A 307 10.91 -17.80 -1.67
CA MET A 307 11.74 -18.51 -2.65
C MET A 307 10.97 -18.81 -3.94
N GLY A 308 9.74 -19.36 -3.82
CA GLY A 308 8.89 -19.63 -4.98
C GLY A 308 8.56 -18.36 -5.79
N THR A 309 8.39 -17.22 -5.10
CA THR A 309 8.15 -15.93 -5.73
C THR A 309 9.40 -15.38 -6.42
N MET A 310 10.57 -15.55 -5.82
CA MET A 310 11.84 -15.01 -6.30
C MET A 310 12.44 -15.83 -7.44
N GLN A 311 12.12 -17.11 -7.53
CA GLN A 311 12.64 -18.02 -8.56
C GLN A 311 12.35 -17.51 -9.99
N ARG A 312 11.23 -16.81 -10.21
CA ARG A 312 10.87 -16.22 -11.52
C ARG A 312 11.82 -15.11 -12.00
N PHE A 313 12.61 -14.54 -11.08
CA PHE A 313 13.58 -13.48 -11.38
C PHE A 313 15.01 -14.00 -11.45
N MET A 314 15.23 -15.30 -11.19
CA MET A 314 16.55 -15.90 -11.31
C MET A 314 16.95 -16.08 -12.77
N ARG A 315 18.23 -15.81 -13.05
CA ARG A 315 18.87 -16.16 -14.32
C ARG A 315 19.77 -17.38 -14.10
N ASN A 316 19.87 -18.23 -15.12
CA ASN A 316 20.80 -19.36 -15.13
C ASN A 316 22.24 -18.90 -15.39
N GLU A 317 22.41 -17.80 -16.11
CA GLU A 317 23.70 -17.21 -16.42
C GLU A 317 24.17 -16.30 -15.29
N ARG A 318 25.43 -16.49 -14.85
CA ARG A 318 26.09 -15.60 -13.90
C ARG A 318 26.59 -14.36 -14.64
N HIS A 319 26.40 -13.19 -14.03
CA HIS A 319 27.00 -11.96 -14.52
C HIS A 319 28.49 -11.89 -14.14
N ASP A 320 29.29 -11.22 -14.97
CA ASP A 320 30.71 -10.95 -14.71
C ASP A 320 30.87 -9.54 -14.13
N LEU A 321 31.11 -9.46 -12.81
CA LEU A 321 31.30 -8.19 -12.11
C LEU A 321 32.45 -7.36 -12.71
N ASP A 322 33.58 -7.97 -13.10
CA ASP A 322 34.72 -7.23 -13.65
C ASP A 322 34.36 -6.59 -15.00
N HIS A 323 33.59 -7.30 -15.81
CA HIS A 323 33.06 -6.76 -17.05
C HIS A 323 32.09 -5.60 -16.79
N LEU A 324 31.12 -5.76 -15.87
CA LEU A 324 30.16 -4.70 -15.53
C LEU A 324 30.84 -3.46 -14.95
N LEU A 325 31.87 -3.64 -14.10
CA LEU A 325 32.67 -2.54 -13.58
C LEU A 325 33.44 -1.81 -14.67
N ARG A 326 34.00 -2.52 -15.66
CA ARG A 326 34.64 -1.90 -16.84
C ARG A 326 33.63 -1.12 -17.68
N LEU A 327 32.45 -1.69 -17.93
CA LEU A 327 31.38 -1.00 -18.67
C LEU A 327 30.97 0.29 -17.98
N HIS A 328 30.73 0.26 -16.66
CA HIS A 328 30.37 1.45 -15.89
C HIS A 328 31.46 2.52 -15.90
N LYS A 329 32.73 2.12 -15.72
CA LYS A 329 33.88 3.05 -15.75
C LYS A 329 34.06 3.71 -17.11
N ASN A 330 33.73 3.00 -18.19
CA ASN A 330 33.82 3.50 -19.56
C ASN A 330 32.51 4.11 -20.08
N GLY A 331 31.46 4.14 -19.25
CA GLY A 331 30.15 4.68 -19.61
C GLY A 331 30.13 6.20 -19.66
N GLU A 332 28.96 6.74 -20.03
CA GLU A 332 28.75 8.20 -20.16
C GLU A 332 28.94 8.95 -18.84
N HIS A 333 28.64 8.30 -17.71
CA HIS A 333 28.64 8.91 -16.38
C HIS A 333 29.17 7.95 -15.29
N PRO A 334 30.48 7.69 -15.24
CA PRO A 334 31.07 6.87 -14.18
C PRO A 334 30.92 7.55 -12.82
N SER A 335 30.62 6.77 -11.78
CA SER A 335 30.45 7.25 -10.40
C SER A 335 30.83 6.21 -9.36
N GLU A 336 31.31 6.65 -8.19
CA GLU A 336 31.63 5.77 -7.06
C GLU A 336 30.39 5.07 -6.50
N ARG A 337 29.24 5.76 -6.43
CA ARG A 337 27.98 5.15 -6.02
C ARG A 337 27.53 4.03 -6.94
N GLY A 338 27.75 4.17 -8.26
CA GLY A 338 27.46 3.11 -9.22
C GLY A 338 28.37 1.89 -9.04
N VAL A 339 29.65 2.09 -8.73
CA VAL A 339 30.57 1.02 -8.35
C VAL A 339 30.10 0.31 -7.08
N SER A 340 29.72 1.08 -6.05
CA SER A 340 29.22 0.54 -4.78
C SER A 340 27.94 -0.29 -4.98
N ALA A 341 26.98 0.20 -5.77
CA ALA A 341 25.76 -0.52 -6.10
C ALA A 341 26.03 -1.83 -6.88
N LEU A 342 26.99 -1.83 -7.83
CA LEU A 342 27.41 -3.04 -8.55
C LEU A 342 28.03 -4.08 -7.61
N CYS A 343 28.93 -3.66 -6.72
CA CYS A 343 29.56 -4.54 -5.73
C CYS A 343 28.52 -5.10 -4.75
N TRP A 344 27.58 -4.26 -4.30
CA TRP A 344 26.47 -4.71 -3.45
C TRP A 344 25.61 -5.75 -4.16
N PHE A 345 25.22 -5.47 -5.42
CA PHE A 345 24.42 -6.37 -6.24
C PHE A 345 25.08 -7.73 -6.42
N ASP A 346 26.36 -7.77 -6.82
CA ASP A 346 27.11 -9.03 -6.99
C ASP A 346 27.17 -9.82 -5.68
N ARG A 347 27.49 -9.16 -4.56
CA ARG A 347 27.50 -9.82 -3.24
C ARG A 347 26.13 -10.39 -2.89
N TYR A 348 25.05 -9.64 -3.13
CA TYR A 348 23.69 -10.09 -2.83
C TYR A 348 23.27 -11.26 -3.73
N GLU A 349 23.50 -11.17 -5.04
CA GLU A 349 23.10 -12.19 -6.02
C GLU A 349 23.91 -13.49 -5.93
N ARG A 350 25.14 -13.44 -5.42
CA ARG A 350 25.94 -14.65 -5.14
C ARG A 350 25.41 -15.48 -3.98
N ARG A 351 24.58 -14.90 -3.10
CA ARG A 351 24.01 -15.63 -1.96
C ARG A 351 23.00 -16.69 -2.44
N PRO A 352 22.90 -17.83 -1.74
CA PRO A 352 21.86 -18.82 -2.02
C PRO A 352 20.47 -18.20 -2.04
N LEU A 353 19.56 -18.75 -2.87
CA LEU A 353 18.18 -18.26 -2.98
C LEU A 353 17.49 -18.18 -1.61
N GLU A 354 17.69 -19.18 -0.76
CA GLU A 354 17.13 -19.21 0.59
C GLU A 354 17.61 -18.01 1.43
N VAL A 355 18.90 -17.66 1.36
CA VAL A 355 19.46 -16.52 2.10
C VAL A 355 18.87 -15.20 1.63
N ARG A 356 18.70 -15.03 0.31
CA ARG A 356 18.02 -13.86 -0.25
C ARG A 356 16.54 -13.80 0.19
N ALA A 357 15.85 -14.95 0.19
CA ALA A 357 14.48 -15.03 0.67
C ALA A 357 14.34 -14.70 2.16
N ARG A 358 15.27 -15.16 3.02
CA ARG A 358 15.34 -14.76 4.43
C ARG A 358 15.41 -13.25 4.59
N TYR A 359 16.25 -12.57 3.80
CA TYR A 359 16.38 -11.11 3.86
C TYR A 359 15.05 -10.40 3.54
N HIS A 360 14.34 -10.81 2.48
CA HIS A 360 13.02 -10.24 2.16
C HIS A 360 11.98 -10.50 3.26
N VAL A 361 11.96 -11.71 3.85
CA VAL A 361 11.06 -12.03 4.96
C VAL A 361 11.39 -11.21 6.21
N ALA A 362 12.68 -11.07 6.55
CA ALA A 362 13.14 -10.30 7.70
C ALA A 362 12.77 -8.83 7.56
N PHE A 363 12.87 -8.28 6.35
CA PHE A 363 12.44 -6.92 6.03
C PHE A 363 10.96 -6.70 6.38
N HIS A 364 10.06 -7.54 5.86
CA HIS A 364 8.62 -7.40 6.15
C HIS A 364 8.26 -7.72 7.60
N HIS A 365 8.95 -8.68 8.23
CA HIS A 365 8.74 -9.00 9.65
C HIS A 365 9.16 -7.83 10.55
N ARG A 366 10.32 -7.21 10.30
CA ARG A 366 10.79 -6.03 11.03
C ARG A 366 9.87 -4.84 10.83
N LEU A 367 9.27 -4.70 9.63
CA LEU A 367 8.32 -3.63 9.32
C LEU A 367 7.06 -3.83 10.16
N ALA A 368 6.55 -5.06 10.21
CA ALA A 368 5.40 -5.43 11.03
C ALA A 368 5.66 -5.18 12.52
N LEU A 369 6.83 -5.55 13.05
CA LEU A 369 7.22 -5.29 14.43
C LEU A 369 7.30 -3.79 14.73
N THR A 370 7.84 -2.99 13.81
CA THR A 370 7.96 -1.54 13.97
C THR A 370 6.58 -0.88 14.00
N THR A 371 5.68 -1.28 13.09
CA THR A 371 4.29 -0.81 13.06
C THR A 371 3.53 -1.22 14.33
N LEU A 372 3.67 -2.47 14.77
CA LEU A 372 3.05 -2.98 15.99
C LEU A 372 3.52 -2.22 17.23
N ARG A 373 4.83 -1.95 17.36
CA ARG A 373 5.40 -1.21 18.50
C ARG A 373 4.84 0.21 18.65
N LYS A 374 4.41 0.82 17.54
CA LYS A 374 3.80 2.16 17.51
C LYS A 374 2.27 2.13 17.59
N ASP A 375 1.66 0.95 17.75
CA ASP A 375 0.21 0.73 17.58
C ASP A 375 -0.33 1.34 16.26
N GLY A 376 0.47 1.21 15.21
CA GLY A 376 0.14 1.72 13.87
C GLY A 376 -0.62 0.73 13.00
N VAL A 377 -0.89 1.15 11.77
CA VAL A 377 -1.53 0.33 10.74
C VAL A 377 -0.71 0.34 9.45
N GLY A 378 -0.86 -0.69 8.62
CA GLY A 378 -0.16 -0.82 7.34
C GLY A 378 -1.10 -0.70 6.15
N ILE A 379 -0.65 -0.06 5.07
CA ILE A 379 -1.34 -0.08 3.78
C ILE A 379 -0.39 -0.56 2.68
N GLY A 380 -0.68 -1.75 2.13
CA GLY A 380 0.08 -2.32 1.02
C GLY A 380 -0.32 -1.70 -0.31
N MET A 381 0.58 -0.91 -0.91
CA MET A 381 0.39 -0.24 -2.21
C MET A 381 1.20 -0.87 -3.36
N GLU A 382 2.02 -1.88 -3.07
CA GLU A 382 2.77 -2.65 -4.06
C GLU A 382 1.86 -3.55 -4.91
N ARG A 383 2.25 -3.85 -6.16
CA ARG A 383 1.41 -4.59 -7.12
C ARG A 383 1.16 -6.04 -6.71
N GLY A 384 2.15 -6.68 -6.11
CA GLY A 384 2.04 -8.05 -5.60
C GLY A 384 1.71 -8.04 -4.12
N TRP A 385 0.55 -8.55 -3.77
CA TRP A 385 0.37 -9.08 -2.43
C TRP A 385 0.81 -10.53 -2.50
N ASP A 386 1.92 -10.86 -1.85
CA ASP A 386 2.49 -12.20 -1.89
C ASP A 386 2.35 -12.87 -0.51
N ALA A 387 2.18 -14.20 -0.48
CA ALA A 387 1.91 -14.96 0.74
C ALA A 387 2.97 -14.76 1.83
N TYR A 388 4.25 -14.65 1.44
CA TYR A 388 5.36 -14.47 2.38
C TYR A 388 5.25 -13.16 3.18
N GLN A 389 4.73 -12.09 2.58
CA GLN A 389 4.56 -10.80 3.25
C GLN A 389 3.48 -10.90 4.33
N TRP A 390 2.37 -11.56 3.99
CA TRP A 390 1.29 -11.85 4.94
C TRP A 390 1.76 -12.76 6.08
N LEU A 391 2.57 -13.79 5.80
CA LEU A 391 3.14 -14.67 6.82
C LEU A 391 4.14 -13.93 7.72
N ALA A 392 5.01 -13.10 7.15
CA ALA A 392 5.97 -12.29 7.90
C ALA A 392 5.25 -11.33 8.87
N TRP A 393 4.18 -10.67 8.41
CA TRP A 393 3.35 -9.86 9.30
C TRP A 393 2.59 -10.70 10.33
N SER A 394 2.04 -11.84 9.95
CA SER A 394 1.33 -12.74 10.88
C SER A 394 2.23 -13.18 12.05
N ALA A 395 3.49 -13.48 11.77
CA ALA A 395 4.47 -13.87 12.78
C ALA A 395 4.68 -12.75 13.83
N ALA A 396 4.82 -11.49 13.41
CA ALA A 396 4.99 -10.36 14.32
C ALA A 396 3.77 -10.16 15.25
N TYR A 397 2.57 -10.51 14.80
CA TYR A 397 1.34 -10.38 15.58
C TYR A 397 1.05 -11.62 16.44
N GLY A 398 1.86 -12.68 16.32
CA GLY A 398 1.85 -13.88 17.15
C GLY A 398 1.13 -15.07 16.53
N SER A 399 0.24 -14.87 15.56
CA SER A 399 -0.30 -15.97 14.76
C SER A 399 -1.03 -15.48 13.50
N PRO A 400 -1.13 -16.32 12.44
CA PRO A 400 -1.96 -16.04 11.26
C PRO A 400 -3.45 -15.86 11.57
N GLN A 401 -3.95 -16.38 12.69
CA GLN A 401 -5.35 -16.25 13.11
C GLN A 401 -5.64 -14.89 13.76
N LYS A 402 -4.62 -14.21 14.31
CA LYS A 402 -4.80 -12.88 14.88
C LYS A 402 -4.94 -11.88 13.75
N ALA A 403 -6.04 -11.13 13.74
CA ALA A 403 -6.24 -10.04 12.79
C ALA A 403 -5.09 -9.05 12.90
N MET A 404 -4.47 -8.64 11.80
CA MET A 404 -3.45 -7.58 11.76
C MET A 404 -4.06 -6.35 11.06
N PRO A 405 -3.73 -5.12 11.44
CA PRO A 405 -4.25 -3.94 10.77
C PRO A 405 -3.38 -3.61 9.53
N LEU A 406 -3.16 -4.59 8.65
CA LEU A 406 -2.54 -4.43 7.33
C LEU A 406 -3.58 -4.72 6.26
N LEU A 407 -3.81 -3.75 5.37
CA LEU A 407 -4.66 -3.95 4.22
C LEU A 407 -3.92 -3.64 2.92
N TYR A 408 -4.05 -4.51 1.93
CA TYR A 408 -3.55 -4.23 0.60
C TYR A 408 -4.63 -3.55 -0.23
N ALA A 409 -4.27 -2.40 -0.79
CA ALA A 409 -5.12 -1.60 -1.64
C ALA A 409 -5.65 -2.41 -2.84
N ARG A 410 -6.73 -1.96 -3.46
CA ARG A 410 -7.38 -2.66 -4.55
C ARG A 410 -6.44 -2.69 -5.77
N SER A 411 -6.21 -3.91 -6.27
CA SER A 411 -5.66 -4.16 -7.59
C SER A 411 -6.79 -4.56 -8.53
N SER A 412 -6.59 -4.35 -9.83
CA SER A 412 -7.44 -4.98 -10.84
C SER A 412 -6.62 -5.38 -12.07
N THR A 413 -6.90 -6.58 -12.56
CA THR A 413 -6.44 -7.11 -13.84
C THR A 413 -7.51 -6.94 -14.93
N GLU A 414 -8.70 -6.45 -14.58
CA GLU A 414 -9.74 -6.13 -15.56
C GLU A 414 -9.31 -4.94 -16.42
N PRO A 415 -9.72 -4.88 -17.70
CA PRO A 415 -9.50 -3.70 -18.53
C PRO A 415 -9.97 -2.43 -17.82
N ALA A 416 -9.17 -1.37 -17.92
CA ALA A 416 -9.51 -0.09 -17.30
C ALA A 416 -10.86 0.40 -17.83
N SER A 417 -11.86 0.44 -16.96
CA SER A 417 -13.14 1.11 -17.20
C SER A 417 -13.16 2.40 -16.39
N ASN A 418 -13.77 3.44 -16.95
CA ASN A 418 -13.86 4.73 -16.25
C ASN A 418 -14.93 4.73 -15.16
N ILE A 419 -15.89 3.79 -15.20
CA ILE A 419 -17.09 3.82 -14.36
C ILE A 419 -17.26 2.61 -13.45
N SER A 420 -16.51 1.52 -13.63
CA SER A 420 -16.70 0.28 -12.87
C SER A 420 -15.67 0.13 -11.76
N LEU A 421 -16.15 0.01 -10.51
CA LEU A 421 -15.28 -0.20 -9.34
C LEU A 421 -14.46 -1.49 -9.45
N LYS A 422 -14.92 -2.48 -10.23
CA LYS A 422 -14.14 -3.70 -10.48
C LYS A 422 -12.81 -3.42 -11.18
N SER A 423 -12.77 -2.45 -12.07
CA SER A 423 -11.56 -2.02 -12.80
C SER A 423 -10.72 -0.99 -12.04
N PHE A 424 -11.18 -0.57 -10.86
CA PHE A 424 -10.48 0.41 -10.03
C PHE A 424 -9.19 -0.17 -9.47
N ASN A 425 -8.10 0.61 -9.57
CA ASN A 425 -6.78 0.22 -9.10
C ASN A 425 -6.11 1.40 -8.39
N LEU A 426 -5.57 1.15 -7.20
CA LEU A 426 -4.79 2.09 -6.38
C LEU A 426 -3.34 1.64 -6.17
N ARG A 427 -2.99 0.41 -6.56
CA ARG A 427 -1.63 -0.13 -6.44
C ARG A 427 -0.74 0.41 -7.56
N GLN A 428 0.53 0.64 -7.23
CA GLN A 428 1.62 1.09 -8.09
C GLN A 428 1.27 2.25 -9.04
N PHE A 429 1.67 3.44 -8.62
CA PHE A 429 1.59 4.69 -9.37
C PHE A 429 2.93 5.01 -10.07
N TRP A 430 3.73 4.00 -10.42
CA TRP A 430 4.99 4.16 -11.15
C TRP A 430 4.73 4.28 -12.64
#